data_AF-A0A970RCW7-F1
#
_entry.id   AF-A0A970RCW7-F1
#
_cell.length_a   1.000
_cell.length_b   1.000
_cell.length_c   1.000
_cell.angle_alpha   90.00
_cell.angle_beta   90.00
_cell.angle_gamma   90.00
#
_symmetry.space_group_name_H-M   'P 1'
#
loop_
_entity.id
_entity.type
_entity.pdbx_description
1 polymer ?
#
loop_
_entity_poly.entity_id
_entity_poly.type
_entity_poly.pdbx_seq_one_letter_code
_entity_poly.pdbx_strand_id
1 'polypeptide(L)'
;PRLPGWIPSLLVRLEEGKRILRVSFSPKPPLVLAVVPKVSSSTLPVMLRSDLKENMLRTLAPIAGLPIEWAVSQRERIESLAADSLRDTKIVGNARALVDVSFDPAQLAAASAEVESPKYSFRAWVAAYAGSDTKYPEIGLHMGRKFLPVSGLDMEFYGEWLLSANDFSLESRWGIRWSPVKNVLAGVEQVFPGNVTWYRLWLDGGVRAPYLWWRVSDDGDHNLGAGYRINDRISLEIHYDGRDEEKISIKAISDL
;
A
#
# COMPACT_ATOMS: atom_id res chain seq x y z
N PRO A 1 27.01 -29.55 -7.85
CA PRO A 1 25.93 -28.71 -7.28
C PRO A 1 25.34 -29.35 -6.01
N ARG A 2 25.55 -28.73 -4.84
CA ARG A 2 24.87 -29.12 -3.59
C ARG A 2 23.50 -28.45 -3.56
N LEU A 3 22.44 -29.19 -3.28
CA LEU A 3 21.10 -28.64 -3.02
C LEU A 3 21.05 -28.26 -1.52
N PRO A 4 21.13 -26.96 -1.16
CA PRO A 4 21.24 -26.55 0.24
C PRO A 4 20.00 -26.98 1.04
N GLY A 5 20.19 -27.46 2.26
CA GLY A 5 19.07 -27.97 3.08
C GLY A 5 18.35 -29.22 2.56
N TRP A 6 18.85 -29.93 1.54
CA TRP A 6 18.26 -31.20 1.07
C TRP A 6 19.16 -32.40 1.37
N ILE A 7 18.54 -33.50 1.82
CA ILE A 7 19.20 -34.78 2.05
C ILE A 7 18.84 -35.72 0.90
N PRO A 8 19.79 -36.11 0.04
CA PRO A 8 19.53 -37.08 -1.03
C PRO A 8 19.48 -38.50 -0.46
N SER A 9 18.55 -39.31 -0.96
CA SER A 9 18.51 -40.75 -0.77
C SER A 9 18.45 -41.45 -2.13
N LEU A 10 19.23 -42.52 -2.26
CA LEU A 10 19.36 -43.30 -3.49
C LEU A 10 18.89 -44.72 -3.21
N LEU A 11 17.91 -45.19 -3.97
CA LEU A 11 17.39 -46.54 -3.86
C LEU A 11 17.42 -47.20 -5.23
N VAL A 12 18.16 -48.29 -5.35
CA VAL A 12 18.28 -49.08 -6.58
C VAL A 12 17.41 -50.32 -6.45
N ARG A 13 16.52 -50.56 -7.41
CA ARG A 13 15.73 -51.79 -7.54
C ARG A 13 16.01 -52.49 -8.87
N LEU A 14 15.97 -53.81 -8.82
CA LEU A 14 15.99 -54.67 -9.99
C LEU A 14 14.57 -55.25 -10.13
N GLU A 15 13.82 -54.79 -11.13
CA GLU A 15 12.46 -55.28 -11.44
C GLU A 15 12.45 -55.76 -12.91
N GLU A 16 12.02 -57.01 -13.15
CA GLU A 16 11.85 -57.60 -14.49
C GLU A 16 13.06 -57.42 -15.44
N GLY A 17 14.28 -57.54 -14.91
CA GLY A 17 15.51 -57.35 -15.69
C GLY A 17 15.88 -55.89 -15.99
N LYS A 18 15.10 -54.91 -15.51
CA LYS A 18 15.41 -53.48 -15.58
C LYS A 18 16.01 -52.98 -14.26
N ARG A 19 17.02 -52.10 -14.38
CA ARG A 19 17.64 -51.39 -13.25
C ARG A 19 16.92 -50.05 -13.07
N ILE A 20 16.17 -49.91 -11.98
CA ILE A 20 15.47 -48.67 -11.62
C ILE A 20 16.25 -47.98 -10.49
N LEU A 21 16.78 -46.79 -10.77
CA LEU A 21 17.36 -45.91 -9.75
C LEU A 21 16.30 -44.87 -9.34
N ARG A 22 15.83 -44.95 -8.09
CA ARG A 22 15.01 -43.91 -7.47
C ARG A 22 15.91 -42.97 -6.69
N VAL A 23 15.95 -41.72 -7.11
CA VAL A 23 16.56 -40.61 -6.38
C VAL A 23 15.44 -39.87 -5.65
N SER A 24 15.60 -39.66 -4.35
CA SER A 24 14.64 -38.92 -3.53
C SER A 24 15.37 -37.86 -2.72
N PHE A 25 14.70 -36.74 -2.44
CA PHE A 25 15.24 -35.64 -1.67
C PHE A 25 14.30 -35.35 -0.51
N SER A 26 14.84 -35.32 0.69
CA SER A 26 14.09 -34.97 1.90
C SER A 26 14.59 -33.62 2.42
N PRO A 27 13.68 -32.69 2.77
CA PRO A 27 14.08 -31.38 3.25
C PRO A 27 14.61 -31.48 4.69
N LYS A 28 15.71 -30.81 4.97
CA LYS A 28 16.32 -30.72 6.30
C LYS A 28 15.81 -29.47 7.01
N PRO A 29 15.31 -29.56 8.25
CA PRO A 29 14.97 -28.39 9.05
C PRO A 29 16.18 -27.44 9.22
N PRO A 30 15.94 -26.12 9.35
CA PRO A 30 14.63 -25.47 9.44
C PRO A 30 13.96 -25.27 8.07
N LEU A 31 12.61 -25.38 8.06
CA LEU A 31 11.78 -25.23 6.87
C LEU A 31 11.01 -23.92 6.92
N VAL A 32 10.67 -23.37 5.76
CA VAL A 32 9.66 -22.31 5.64
C VAL A 32 8.30 -22.91 6.01
N LEU A 33 7.66 -22.41 7.05
CA LEU A 33 6.35 -22.91 7.51
C LEU A 33 5.20 -22.12 6.87
N ALA A 34 5.39 -20.82 6.71
CA ALA A 34 4.43 -19.94 6.06
C ALA A 34 5.13 -18.75 5.38
N VAL A 35 4.47 -18.19 4.36
CA VAL A 35 4.84 -16.93 3.74
C VAL A 35 3.84 -15.87 4.17
N VAL A 36 4.34 -14.73 4.62
CA VAL A 36 3.54 -13.58 5.07
C VAL A 36 3.66 -12.47 4.02
N PRO A 37 2.70 -12.36 3.08
CA PRO A 37 2.73 -11.35 2.05
C PRO A 37 2.31 -9.99 2.59
N LYS A 38 3.02 -8.93 2.17
CA LYS A 38 2.67 -7.53 2.38
C LYS A 38 2.76 -6.80 1.05
N VAL A 39 1.73 -6.03 0.71
CA VAL A 39 1.71 -5.20 -0.50
C VAL A 39 1.44 -3.77 -0.06
N SER A 40 2.40 -2.88 -0.29
CA SER A 40 2.27 -1.44 -0.05
C SER A 40 2.12 -0.70 -1.36
N SER A 41 1.23 0.30 -1.35
CA SER A 41 1.06 1.26 -2.44
C SER A 41 0.42 2.52 -1.87
N SER A 42 0.92 3.66 -2.31
CA SER A 42 0.39 5.01 -2.12
C SER A 42 -0.45 5.48 -3.32
N THR A 43 -0.47 4.70 -4.41
CA THR A 43 -1.13 5.05 -5.68
C THR A 43 -2.29 4.13 -6.03
N LEU A 44 -2.45 3.00 -5.33
CA LEU A 44 -3.53 2.04 -5.54
C LEU A 44 -4.43 1.94 -4.29
N PRO A 45 -5.76 1.80 -4.48
CA PRO A 45 -6.71 1.58 -3.39
C PRO A 45 -6.50 0.22 -2.68
N VAL A 46 -7.01 0.08 -1.46
CA VAL A 46 -6.85 -1.13 -0.62
C VAL A 46 -7.42 -2.36 -1.33
N MET A 47 -8.56 -2.23 -2.00
CA MET A 47 -9.17 -3.34 -2.74
C MET A 47 -8.19 -3.96 -3.74
N LEU A 48 -7.56 -3.15 -4.60
CA LEU A 48 -6.58 -3.64 -5.58
C LEU A 48 -5.32 -4.20 -4.92
N ARG A 49 -4.86 -3.61 -3.81
CA ARG A 49 -3.74 -4.16 -3.01
C ARG A 49 -4.06 -5.54 -2.43
N SER A 50 -5.31 -5.79 -2.07
CA SER A 50 -5.74 -7.07 -1.50
C SER A 50 -5.67 -8.20 -2.53
N ASP A 51 -6.08 -7.92 -3.78
CA ASP A 51 -5.96 -8.86 -4.89
C ASP A 51 -4.49 -9.18 -5.22
N LEU A 52 -3.63 -8.16 -5.23
CA LEU A 52 -2.19 -8.34 -5.43
C LEU A 52 -1.56 -9.19 -4.31
N LYS A 53 -1.98 -8.97 -3.06
CA LYS A 53 -1.54 -9.76 -1.91
C LYS A 53 -1.96 -11.23 -2.02
N GLU A 54 -3.20 -11.49 -2.45
CA GLU A 54 -3.67 -12.87 -2.67
C GLU A 54 -2.88 -13.55 -3.79
N ASN A 55 -2.67 -12.85 -4.91
CA ASN A 55 -1.88 -13.39 -6.03
C ASN A 55 -0.46 -13.75 -5.58
N MET A 56 0.20 -12.86 -4.85
CA MET A 56 1.54 -13.13 -4.30
C MET A 56 1.54 -14.33 -3.34
N LEU A 57 0.52 -14.45 -2.46
CA LEU A 57 0.38 -15.61 -1.57
C LEU A 57 0.26 -16.91 -2.36
N ARG A 58 -0.58 -16.92 -3.41
CA ARG A 58 -0.82 -18.10 -4.25
C ARG A 58 0.45 -18.52 -4.99
N THR A 59 1.18 -17.56 -5.54
CA THR A 59 2.45 -17.79 -6.24
C THR A 59 3.55 -18.30 -5.32
N LEU A 60 3.60 -17.80 -4.09
CA LEU A 60 4.63 -18.19 -3.11
C LEU A 60 4.23 -19.38 -2.23
N ALA A 61 2.99 -19.88 -2.33
CA ALA A 61 2.54 -21.06 -1.57
C ALA A 61 3.46 -22.29 -1.73
N PRO A 62 4.02 -22.61 -2.91
CA PRO A 62 4.96 -23.73 -3.07
C PRO A 62 6.29 -23.58 -2.32
N ILE A 63 6.59 -22.39 -1.79
CA ILE A 63 7.79 -22.16 -0.98
C ILE A 63 7.62 -22.72 0.45
N ALA A 64 6.38 -22.87 0.93
CA ALA A 64 6.11 -23.53 2.20
C ALA A 64 6.54 -25.01 2.14
N GLY A 65 7.26 -25.45 3.17
CA GLY A 65 7.87 -26.77 3.26
C GLY A 65 9.28 -26.88 2.68
N LEU A 66 9.79 -25.83 2.00
CA LEU A 66 11.16 -25.83 1.48
C LEU A 66 12.18 -25.52 2.58
N PRO A 67 13.40 -26.06 2.50
CA PRO A 67 14.48 -25.71 3.42
C PRO A 67 14.84 -24.23 3.35
N ILE A 68 15.03 -23.59 4.51
CA ILE A 68 15.42 -22.17 4.55
C ILE A 68 16.75 -21.95 3.82
N GLU A 69 17.73 -22.84 3.96
CA GLU A 69 19.01 -22.75 3.24
C GLU A 69 18.82 -22.70 1.70
N TRP A 70 17.87 -23.49 1.18
CA TRP A 70 17.53 -23.47 -0.24
C TRP A 70 16.89 -22.12 -0.61
N ALA A 71 15.94 -21.66 0.18
CA ALA A 71 15.24 -20.40 -0.05
C ALA A 71 16.19 -19.20 -0.02
N VAL A 72 17.19 -19.18 0.88
CA VAL A 72 18.28 -18.18 0.90
C VAL A 72 19.06 -18.22 -0.41
N SER A 73 19.45 -19.40 -0.87
CA SER A 73 20.21 -19.55 -2.11
C SER A 73 19.42 -19.19 -3.38
N GLN A 74 18.08 -19.13 -3.28
CA GLN A 74 17.17 -18.84 -4.39
C GLN A 74 16.39 -17.55 -4.19
N ARG A 75 16.78 -16.69 -3.23
CA ARG A 75 16.05 -15.48 -2.86
C ARG A 75 15.70 -14.61 -4.07
N GLU A 76 16.67 -14.26 -4.89
CA GLU A 76 16.47 -13.41 -6.09
C GLU A 76 15.48 -14.04 -7.08
N ARG A 77 15.49 -15.38 -7.19
CA ARG A 77 14.57 -16.10 -8.06
C ARG A 77 13.15 -16.12 -7.50
N ILE A 78 12.99 -16.23 -6.18
CA ILE A 78 11.70 -16.14 -5.49
C ILE A 78 11.14 -14.71 -5.62
N GLU A 79 11.99 -13.70 -5.44
CA GLU A 79 11.64 -12.29 -5.63
C GLU A 79 11.21 -12.01 -7.06
N SER A 80 11.96 -12.49 -8.07
CA SER A 80 11.58 -12.37 -9.48
C SER A 80 10.24 -13.07 -9.77
N LEU A 81 10.04 -14.29 -9.26
CA LEU A 81 8.79 -15.03 -9.45
C LEU A 81 7.58 -14.26 -8.92
N ALA A 82 7.70 -13.69 -7.71
CA ALA A 82 6.65 -12.86 -7.13
C ALA A 82 6.45 -11.56 -7.93
N ALA A 83 7.53 -10.89 -8.33
CA ALA A 83 7.46 -9.65 -9.10
C ALA A 83 6.79 -9.88 -10.47
N ASP A 84 7.15 -10.95 -11.17
CA ASP A 84 6.58 -11.30 -12.48
C ASP A 84 5.10 -11.67 -12.36
N SER A 85 4.74 -12.44 -11.33
CA SER A 85 3.34 -12.74 -11.04
C SER A 85 2.50 -11.49 -10.77
N LEU A 86 3.05 -10.48 -10.09
CA LEU A 86 2.38 -9.20 -9.87
C LEU A 86 2.27 -8.39 -11.17
N ARG A 87 3.33 -8.36 -12.00
CA ARG A 87 3.34 -7.66 -13.31
C ARG A 87 2.32 -8.23 -14.28
N ASP A 88 2.07 -9.54 -14.23
CA ASP A 88 1.07 -10.22 -15.07
C ASP A 88 -0.38 -9.86 -14.71
N THR A 89 -0.61 -9.22 -13.56
CA THR A 89 -1.95 -8.76 -13.20
C THR A 89 -2.38 -7.57 -14.06
N LYS A 90 -3.65 -7.57 -14.49
CA LYS A 90 -4.24 -6.42 -15.21
C LYS A 90 -4.14 -5.11 -14.42
N ILE A 91 -4.13 -5.19 -13.09
CA ILE A 91 -3.99 -4.04 -12.19
C ILE A 91 -2.67 -3.32 -12.45
N VAL A 92 -1.55 -4.05 -12.39
CA VAL A 92 -0.21 -3.48 -12.60
C VAL A 92 -0.01 -3.03 -14.04
N GLY A 93 -0.45 -3.84 -15.01
CA GLY A 93 -0.34 -3.50 -16.43
C GLY A 93 -1.09 -2.21 -16.80
N ASN A 94 -2.35 -2.07 -16.34
CA ASN A 94 -3.16 -0.89 -16.62
C ASN A 94 -2.65 0.36 -15.89
N ALA A 95 -2.20 0.22 -14.64
CA ALA A 95 -1.64 1.33 -13.87
C ALA A 95 -0.21 1.69 -14.28
N ARG A 96 0.43 0.87 -15.14
CA ARG A 96 1.86 0.93 -15.47
C ARG A 96 2.72 1.02 -14.21
N ALA A 97 2.35 0.26 -13.18
CA ALA A 97 3.01 0.32 -11.88
C ALA A 97 4.39 -0.34 -11.92
N LEU A 98 5.33 0.26 -11.20
CA LEU A 98 6.61 -0.36 -10.87
C LEU A 98 6.38 -1.33 -9.72
N VAL A 99 7.04 -2.48 -9.80
CA VAL A 99 6.93 -3.55 -8.81
C VAL A 99 8.33 -3.86 -8.30
N ASP A 100 8.54 -3.61 -7.01
CA ASP A 100 9.72 -4.00 -6.26
C ASP A 100 9.33 -5.04 -5.21
N VAL A 101 10.10 -6.12 -5.09
CA VAL A 101 9.78 -7.24 -4.20
C VAL A 101 11.03 -7.64 -3.43
N SER A 102 10.87 -7.74 -2.11
CA SER A 102 11.86 -8.30 -1.19
C SER A 102 11.33 -9.57 -0.52
N PHE A 103 12.18 -10.58 -0.41
CA PHE A 103 11.88 -11.82 0.29
C PHE A 103 12.90 -12.07 1.40
N ASP A 104 12.41 -12.26 2.62
CA ASP A 104 13.22 -12.58 3.80
C ASP A 104 12.98 -14.05 4.21
N PRO A 105 13.91 -14.97 3.90
CA PRO A 105 13.77 -16.40 4.21
C PRO A 105 13.81 -16.66 5.72
N ALA A 106 12.70 -17.13 6.27
CA ALA A 106 12.59 -17.56 7.65
C ALA A 106 11.52 -18.67 7.79
N GLN A 107 11.32 -19.20 9.00
CA GLN A 107 10.19 -20.09 9.27
C GLN A 107 8.85 -19.40 8.98
N LEU A 108 8.76 -18.10 9.27
CA LEU A 108 7.70 -17.21 8.81
C LEU A 108 8.32 -16.22 7.82
N ALA A 109 8.40 -16.62 6.55
CA ALA A 109 9.09 -15.83 5.53
C ALA A 109 8.29 -14.57 5.18
N ALA A 110 8.92 -13.40 5.23
CA ALA A 110 8.27 -12.15 4.84
C ALA A 110 8.46 -11.92 3.34
N ALA A 111 7.36 -11.68 2.62
CA ALA A 111 7.39 -11.26 1.22
C ALA A 111 6.75 -9.87 1.12
N SER A 112 7.56 -8.84 0.90
CA SER A 112 7.07 -7.46 0.81
C SER A 112 7.18 -6.97 -0.61
N ALA A 113 6.09 -6.42 -1.15
CA ALA A 113 6.02 -5.83 -2.47
C ALA A 113 5.60 -4.36 -2.39
N GLU A 114 6.36 -3.48 -3.05
CA GLU A 114 5.99 -2.09 -3.28
C GLU A 114 5.50 -1.96 -4.73
N VAL A 115 4.24 -1.54 -4.89
CA VAL A 115 3.58 -1.43 -6.20
C VAL A 115 3.14 0.02 -6.40
N GLU A 116 3.89 0.77 -7.21
CA GLU A 116 3.67 2.20 -7.37
C GLU A 116 3.47 2.61 -8.82
N SER A 117 2.35 3.29 -9.11
CA SER A 117 2.17 3.92 -10.40
C SER A 117 2.97 5.23 -10.47
N PRO A 118 3.88 5.37 -11.44
CA PRO A 118 4.59 6.63 -11.66
C PRO A 118 3.70 7.68 -12.33
N LYS A 119 2.47 7.34 -12.73
CA LYS A 119 1.60 8.20 -13.54
C LYS A 119 0.29 8.56 -12.85
N TYR A 120 -0.30 7.66 -12.08
CA TYR A 120 -1.63 7.83 -11.54
C TYR A 120 -1.67 7.53 -10.05
N SER A 121 -2.62 8.13 -9.35
CA SER A 121 -2.89 7.87 -7.93
C SER A 121 -4.39 7.76 -7.73
N PHE A 122 -4.82 6.71 -7.06
CA PHE A 122 -6.22 6.46 -6.75
C PHE A 122 -6.33 6.07 -5.29
N ARG A 123 -7.20 6.75 -4.56
CA ARG A 123 -7.49 6.44 -3.16
C ARG A 123 -8.97 6.66 -2.91
N ALA A 124 -9.61 5.73 -2.24
CA ALA A 124 -10.95 5.88 -1.71
C ALA A 124 -10.90 5.70 -0.20
N TRP A 125 -11.67 6.49 0.54
CA TRP A 125 -11.69 6.44 1.99
C TRP A 125 -13.07 6.81 2.53
N VAL A 126 -13.37 6.35 3.74
CA VAL A 126 -14.56 6.74 4.52
C VAL A 126 -14.09 7.31 5.83
N ALA A 127 -14.73 8.36 6.31
CA ALA A 127 -14.49 8.88 7.64
C ALA A 127 -15.77 8.96 8.46
N ALA A 128 -15.63 8.75 9.76
CA ALA A 128 -16.67 8.97 10.75
C ALA A 128 -16.13 9.88 11.85
N TYR A 129 -17.00 10.72 12.39
CA TYR A 129 -16.64 11.68 13.43
C TYR A 129 -17.26 11.29 14.77
N ALA A 130 -16.55 11.61 15.85
CA ALA A 130 -17.01 11.48 17.22
C ALA A 130 -16.68 12.75 18.00
N GLY A 131 -17.55 13.09 18.96
CA GLY A 131 -17.41 14.28 19.80
C GLY A 131 -17.82 15.58 19.12
N SER A 132 -18.65 15.49 18.07
CA SER A 132 -19.30 16.65 17.49
C SER A 132 -20.71 16.29 17.00
N ASP A 133 -21.69 17.16 17.29
CA ASP A 133 -23.10 16.96 16.91
C ASP A 133 -23.40 17.47 15.48
N THR A 134 -22.46 18.20 14.88
CA THR A 134 -22.62 18.81 13.55
C THR A 134 -21.86 18.07 12.44
N LYS A 135 -20.96 17.15 12.80
CA LYS A 135 -20.12 16.42 11.83
C LYS A 135 -20.70 15.04 11.50
N TYR A 136 -20.84 14.79 10.21
CA TYR A 136 -21.42 13.55 9.70
C TYR A 136 -20.39 12.70 8.96
N PRO A 137 -20.60 11.38 8.85
CA PRO A 137 -19.72 10.53 8.07
C PRO A 137 -19.55 11.04 6.64
N GLU A 138 -18.36 10.85 6.07
CA GLU A 138 -18.01 11.29 4.73
C GLU A 138 -17.37 10.16 3.94
N ILE A 139 -17.59 10.15 2.62
CA ILE A 139 -16.90 9.27 1.69
C ILE A 139 -16.05 10.13 0.76
N GLY A 140 -14.75 9.84 0.69
CA GLY A 140 -13.78 10.54 -0.13
C GLY A 140 -13.27 9.68 -1.28
N LEU A 141 -13.14 10.29 -2.45
CA LEU A 141 -12.46 9.74 -3.61
C LEU A 141 -11.37 10.72 -4.07
N HIS A 142 -10.15 10.23 -4.17
CA HIS A 142 -9.00 10.96 -4.72
C HIS A 142 -8.54 10.31 -6.02
N MET A 143 -8.39 11.12 -7.05
CA MET A 143 -7.81 10.74 -8.33
C MET A 143 -6.73 11.74 -8.71
N GLY A 144 -5.52 11.28 -8.97
CA GLY A 144 -4.43 12.15 -9.37
C GLY A 144 -3.58 11.60 -10.51
N ARG A 145 -2.85 12.52 -11.12
CA ARG A 145 -1.88 12.28 -12.19
C ARG A 145 -0.54 12.87 -11.78
N LYS A 146 0.45 12.00 -11.64
CA LYS A 146 1.83 12.35 -11.33
C LYS A 146 2.58 12.80 -12.59
N PHE A 147 3.46 13.76 -12.43
CA PHE A 147 4.37 14.25 -13.46
C PHE A 147 5.64 14.81 -12.81
N LEU A 148 6.76 14.65 -13.50
CA LEU A 148 8.07 15.12 -13.08
C LEU A 148 8.50 16.23 -14.04
N PRO A 149 8.19 17.51 -13.75
CA PRO A 149 8.66 18.60 -14.60
C PRO A 149 10.18 18.82 -14.46
N VAL A 150 10.74 18.50 -13.29
CA VAL A 150 12.18 18.61 -12.97
C VAL A 150 12.60 17.38 -12.18
N SER A 151 13.85 16.91 -12.38
CA SER A 151 14.40 15.77 -11.65
C SER A 151 14.34 16.01 -10.14
N GLY A 152 13.77 15.06 -9.39
CA GLY A 152 13.67 15.13 -7.93
C GLY A 152 12.47 15.91 -7.37
N LEU A 153 11.64 16.53 -8.24
CA LEU A 153 10.40 17.19 -7.83
C LEU A 153 9.19 16.42 -8.39
N ASP A 154 8.69 15.48 -7.60
CA ASP A 154 7.45 14.78 -7.91
C ASP A 154 6.25 15.71 -7.69
N MET A 155 5.50 15.98 -8.75
CA MET A 155 4.27 16.76 -8.71
C MET A 155 3.07 15.91 -9.09
N GLU A 156 1.91 16.27 -8.56
CA GLU A 156 0.64 15.59 -8.83
C GLU A 156 -0.49 16.60 -8.97
N PHE A 157 -1.19 16.54 -10.10
CA PHE A 157 -2.49 17.17 -10.24
C PHE A 157 -3.55 16.19 -9.76
N TYR A 158 -4.47 16.62 -8.90
CA TYR A 158 -5.51 15.75 -8.37
C TYR A 158 -6.87 16.43 -8.31
N GLY A 159 -7.90 15.59 -8.38
CA GLY A 159 -9.25 15.87 -7.97
C GLY A 159 -9.59 15.03 -6.75
N GLU A 160 -10.19 15.64 -5.72
CA GLU A 160 -10.77 14.97 -4.58
C GLU A 160 -12.26 15.28 -4.52
N TRP A 161 -13.11 14.26 -4.34
CA TRP A 161 -14.55 14.40 -4.16
C TRP A 161 -14.95 13.85 -2.80
N LEU A 162 -15.61 14.67 -1.99
CA LEU A 162 -16.09 14.31 -0.67
C LEU A 162 -17.61 14.39 -0.68
N LEU A 163 -18.25 13.28 -0.33
CA LEU A 163 -19.69 13.17 -0.19
C LEU A 163 -20.05 13.07 1.29
N SER A 164 -20.82 14.03 1.79
CA SER A 164 -21.32 14.03 3.17
C SER A 164 -22.55 13.12 3.30
N ALA A 165 -22.64 12.32 4.37
CA ALA A 165 -23.71 11.33 4.53
C ALA A 165 -25.05 11.92 5.02
N ASN A 166 -25.07 13.15 5.55
CA ASN A 166 -26.29 13.80 6.06
C ASN A 166 -27.20 14.32 4.94
N ASP A 167 -26.64 15.07 4.00
CA ASP A 167 -27.37 15.82 2.98
C ASP A 167 -26.95 15.43 1.55
N PHE A 168 -26.01 14.49 1.42
CA PHE A 168 -25.40 14.11 0.14
C PHE A 168 -24.77 15.31 -0.59
N SER A 169 -24.33 16.33 0.15
CA SER A 169 -23.53 17.41 -0.40
C SER A 169 -22.22 16.87 -0.96
N LEU A 170 -21.89 17.32 -2.16
CA LEU A 170 -20.66 16.98 -2.85
C LEU A 170 -19.72 18.18 -2.81
N GLU A 171 -18.63 18.03 -2.08
CA GLU A 171 -17.49 18.95 -2.16
C GLU A 171 -16.49 18.37 -3.16
N SER A 172 -16.04 19.20 -4.11
CA SER A 172 -14.96 18.84 -5.03
C SER A 172 -13.77 19.75 -4.84
N ARG A 173 -12.57 19.17 -4.82
CA ARG A 173 -11.31 19.86 -4.62
C ARG A 173 -10.40 19.56 -5.79
N TRP A 174 -9.84 20.58 -6.39
CA TRP A 174 -8.91 20.44 -7.50
C TRP A 174 -7.59 21.06 -7.11
N GLY A 175 -6.53 20.27 -7.09
CA GLY A 175 -5.27 20.73 -6.54
C GLY A 175 -4.06 20.26 -7.31
N ILE A 176 -2.96 20.94 -7.01
CA ILE A 176 -1.61 20.53 -7.33
C ILE A 176 -0.86 20.32 -6.03
N ARG A 177 -0.17 19.19 -5.89
CA ARG A 177 0.73 18.93 -4.77
C ARG A 177 2.09 18.50 -5.25
N TRP A 178 3.12 18.75 -4.45
CA TRP A 178 4.48 18.35 -4.73
C TRP A 178 5.19 17.95 -3.44
N SER A 179 6.23 17.11 -3.59
CA SER A 179 7.02 16.60 -2.48
C SER A 179 8.45 17.14 -2.57
N PRO A 180 8.79 18.27 -1.91
CA PRO A 180 10.14 18.83 -1.97
C PRO A 180 11.17 17.97 -1.22
N VAL A 181 10.73 17.21 -0.22
CA VAL A 181 11.54 16.29 0.58
C VAL A 181 10.68 15.09 0.95
N LYS A 182 11.33 13.94 1.18
CA LYS A 182 10.64 12.71 1.57
C LYS A 182 9.71 12.97 2.75
N ASN A 183 8.47 12.47 2.67
CA ASN A 183 7.43 12.56 3.71
C ASN A 183 6.84 13.96 3.96
N VAL A 184 7.21 14.97 3.17
CA VAL A 184 6.61 16.31 3.24
C VAL A 184 5.98 16.62 1.91
N LEU A 185 4.68 16.92 1.90
CA LEU A 185 4.00 17.43 0.72
C LEU A 185 3.50 18.84 0.97
N ALA A 186 3.54 19.67 -0.06
CA ALA A 186 2.90 20.97 -0.09
C ALA A 186 2.00 21.05 -1.32
N GLY A 187 0.95 21.87 -1.26
CA GLY A 187 -0.02 21.94 -2.34
C GLY A 187 -0.95 23.12 -2.24
N VAL A 188 -1.63 23.36 -3.34
CA VAL A 188 -2.70 24.36 -3.47
C VAL A 188 -3.92 23.64 -4.03
N GLU A 189 -5.07 23.82 -3.41
CA GLU A 189 -6.34 23.23 -3.82
C GLU A 189 -7.45 24.28 -3.91
N GLN A 190 -8.24 24.22 -4.97
CA GLN A 190 -9.45 25.02 -5.16
C GLN A 190 -10.66 24.17 -4.76
N VAL A 191 -11.48 24.68 -3.84
CA VAL A 191 -12.63 23.94 -3.28
C VAL A 191 -13.95 24.48 -3.84
N PHE A 192 -14.85 23.56 -4.21
CA PHE A 192 -16.20 23.84 -4.71
C PHE A 192 -17.26 23.00 -3.97
N PRO A 193 -18.47 23.53 -3.73
CA PRO A 193 -18.91 24.90 -4.01
C PRO A 193 -18.24 25.92 -3.06
N GLY A 194 -18.11 27.18 -3.50
CA GLY A 194 -17.50 28.26 -2.71
C GLY A 194 -16.33 28.95 -3.40
N ASN A 195 -15.62 28.25 -4.29
CA ASN A 195 -14.47 28.79 -5.03
C ASN A 195 -13.42 29.43 -4.11
N VAL A 196 -13.10 28.72 -3.02
CA VAL A 196 -12.13 29.14 -2.01
C VAL A 196 -10.79 28.44 -2.27
N THR A 197 -9.69 29.19 -2.20
CA THR A 197 -8.34 28.66 -2.44
C THR A 197 -7.72 28.24 -1.11
N TRP A 198 -7.20 27.02 -1.04
CA TRP A 198 -6.54 26.49 0.14
C TRP A 198 -5.08 26.14 -0.15
N TYR A 199 -4.20 26.53 0.76
CA TYR A 199 -2.81 26.12 0.78
C TYR A 199 -2.65 25.03 1.83
N ARG A 200 -2.04 23.90 1.45
CA ARG A 200 -2.01 22.70 2.30
C ARG A 200 -0.61 22.12 2.42
N LEU A 201 -0.29 21.68 3.62
CA LEU A 201 0.94 21.00 4.00
C LEU A 201 0.59 19.63 4.60
N TRP A 202 1.33 18.60 4.23
CA TRP A 202 1.22 17.25 4.79
C TRP A 202 2.58 16.77 5.28
N LEU A 203 2.59 16.13 6.45
CA LEU A 203 3.71 15.39 7.02
C LEU A 203 3.27 13.93 7.18
N ASP A 204 3.86 13.03 6.41
CA ASP A 204 3.43 11.64 6.33
C ASP A 204 4.45 10.68 6.96
N GLY A 205 4.12 10.06 8.10
CA GLY A 205 4.99 9.09 8.76
C GLY A 205 4.96 7.66 8.18
N GLY A 206 4.03 7.34 7.27
CA GLY A 206 3.80 5.98 6.76
C GLY A 206 2.85 5.12 7.61
N VAL A 207 3.03 3.81 7.56
CA VAL A 207 2.20 2.83 8.29
C VAL A 207 2.70 2.68 9.73
N ARG A 208 1.79 2.61 10.72
CA ARG A 208 2.14 2.56 12.16
C ARG A 208 2.97 3.76 12.59
N ALA A 209 2.59 4.93 12.10
CA ALA A 209 3.29 6.18 12.34
C ALA A 209 2.31 7.35 12.45
N PRO A 210 2.71 8.43 13.15
CA PRO A 210 1.93 9.66 13.18
C PRO A 210 1.98 10.38 11.84
N TYR A 211 0.95 11.18 11.56
CA TYR A 211 0.91 12.09 10.44
C TYR A 211 0.24 13.41 10.85
N LEU A 212 0.54 14.47 10.11
CA LEU A 212 -0.02 15.81 10.31
C LEU A 212 -0.41 16.37 8.95
N TRP A 213 -1.52 17.11 8.90
CA TRP A 213 -1.77 18.00 7.78
C TRP A 213 -2.35 19.32 8.29
N TRP A 214 -2.03 20.40 7.60
CA TRP A 214 -2.51 21.74 7.90
C TRP A 214 -2.91 22.42 6.59
N ARG A 215 -4.05 23.09 6.58
CA ARG A 215 -4.46 23.95 5.46
C ARG A 215 -4.96 25.31 5.93
N VAL A 216 -4.75 26.32 5.09
CA VAL A 216 -5.20 27.69 5.29
C VAL A 216 -5.90 28.19 4.03
N SER A 217 -7.05 28.84 4.17
CA SER A 217 -7.76 29.45 3.05
C SER A 217 -7.24 30.86 2.75
N ASP A 218 -7.50 31.34 1.55
CA ASP A 218 -7.36 32.75 1.18
C ASP A 218 -8.26 33.69 2.01
N ASP A 219 -9.39 33.19 2.50
CA ASP A 219 -10.29 33.88 3.41
C ASP A 219 -9.80 33.92 4.89
N GLY A 220 -8.70 33.21 5.21
CA GLY A 220 -8.10 33.20 6.55
C GLY A 220 -8.61 32.08 7.48
N ASP A 221 -9.37 31.12 6.97
CA ASP A 221 -9.76 29.93 7.71
C ASP A 221 -8.60 28.94 7.83
N HIS A 222 -8.63 28.13 8.90
CA HIS A 222 -7.59 27.14 9.16
C HIS A 222 -8.18 25.79 9.53
N ASN A 223 -7.66 24.72 8.92
CA ASN A 223 -7.95 23.34 9.32
C ASN A 223 -6.66 22.59 9.60
N LEU A 224 -6.67 21.77 10.63
CA LEU A 224 -5.52 20.99 11.08
C LEU A 224 -5.98 19.57 11.42
N GLY A 225 -5.24 18.57 10.96
CA GLY A 225 -5.42 17.18 11.38
C GLY A 225 -4.11 16.63 11.92
N ALA A 226 -4.16 16.02 13.10
CA ALA A 226 -3.05 15.27 13.69
C ALA A 226 -3.53 13.86 13.99
N GLY A 227 -2.95 12.86 13.33
CA GLY A 227 -3.43 11.48 13.42
C GLY A 227 -2.35 10.43 13.52
N TYR A 228 -2.78 9.19 13.73
CA TYR A 228 -1.94 8.01 13.78
C TYR A 228 -2.54 6.91 12.92
N ARG A 229 -1.75 6.35 12.01
CA ARG A 229 -2.18 5.19 11.20
C ARG A 229 -1.97 3.92 11.99
N ILE A 230 -3.06 3.26 12.37
CA ILE A 230 -3.01 1.97 13.09
C ILE A 230 -2.50 0.87 12.15
N ASN A 231 -2.99 0.89 10.91
CA ASN A 231 -2.60 -0.02 9.84
C ASN A 231 -2.84 0.63 8.46
N ASP A 232 -2.71 -0.17 7.41
CA ASP A 232 -2.83 0.23 6.00
C ASP A 232 -4.26 0.64 5.57
N ARG A 233 -5.23 0.49 6.49
CA ARG A 233 -6.65 0.79 6.30
C ARG A 233 -7.15 1.85 7.27
N ILE A 234 -6.78 1.76 8.55
CA ILE A 234 -7.43 2.52 9.62
C ILE A 234 -6.47 3.56 10.19
N SER A 235 -6.95 4.79 10.29
CA SER A 235 -6.30 5.86 11.06
C SER A 235 -7.28 6.56 12.00
N LEU A 236 -6.75 7.11 13.08
CA LEU A 236 -7.46 7.98 14.00
C LEU A 236 -6.81 9.35 13.97
N GLU A 237 -7.61 10.40 13.95
CA GLU A 237 -7.19 11.78 13.77
C GLU A 237 -7.93 12.69 14.75
N ILE A 238 -7.20 13.61 15.37
CA ILE A 238 -7.79 14.79 16.00
C ILE A 238 -7.85 15.87 14.93
N HIS A 239 -9.06 16.31 14.63
CA HIS A 239 -9.36 17.22 13.53
C HIS A 239 -9.89 18.55 14.09
N TYR A 240 -9.22 19.63 13.70
CA TYR A 240 -9.61 21.01 13.95
C TYR A 240 -10.12 21.68 12.67
N ASP A 241 -11.29 22.30 12.73
CA ASP A 241 -11.84 23.16 11.68
C ASP A 241 -12.24 24.52 12.28
N GLY A 242 -11.64 25.60 11.76
CA GLY A 242 -11.88 26.96 12.24
C GLY A 242 -13.27 27.51 11.92
N ARG A 243 -13.97 26.90 10.95
CA ARG A 243 -15.27 27.35 10.42
C ARG A 243 -16.45 26.83 11.24
N ASP A 244 -16.24 25.76 12.01
CA ASP A 244 -17.28 25.08 12.79
C ASP A 244 -17.45 25.71 14.17
N GLU A 245 -18.67 25.63 14.74
CA GLU A 245 -18.92 25.96 16.14
C GLU A 245 -18.12 25.05 17.08
N GLU A 246 -18.15 23.74 16.78
CA GLU A 246 -17.35 22.71 17.45
C GLU A 246 -16.04 22.47 16.70
N LYS A 247 -15.07 23.31 17.02
CA LYS A 247 -13.81 23.37 16.30
C LYS A 247 -13.00 22.09 16.36
N ILE A 248 -13.09 21.30 17.43
CA ILE A 248 -12.28 20.08 17.62
C ILE A 248 -13.16 18.85 17.56
N SER A 249 -12.72 17.83 16.83
CA SER A 249 -13.43 16.56 16.63
C SER A 249 -12.46 15.40 16.54
N ILE A 250 -12.92 14.19 16.86
CA ILE A 250 -12.17 12.96 16.59
C ILE A 250 -12.69 12.37 15.30
N LYS A 251 -11.79 12.10 14.35
CA LYS A 251 -12.09 11.54 13.02
C LYS A 251 -11.44 10.17 12.91
N ALA A 252 -12.24 9.13 12.70
CA ALA A 252 -11.77 7.80 12.32
C ALA A 252 -11.85 7.67 10.80
N ILE A 253 -10.76 7.29 10.15
CA ILE A 253 -10.68 7.16 8.68
C ILE A 253 -10.37 5.70 8.35
N SER A 254 -11.11 5.16 7.38
CA SER A 254 -10.88 3.85 6.77
C SER A 254 -10.64 4.00 5.28
N ASP A 255 -9.45 3.62 4.80
CA ASP A 255 -9.19 3.45 3.36
C ASP A 255 -9.97 2.24 2.81
N LEU A 256 -10.46 2.37 1.59
CA LEU A 256 -11.23 1.39 0.81
C LEU A 256 -10.38 0.71 -0.27
#